data_AF-A0A1X1CZB1-F1
#
_entry.id   AF-A0A1X1CZB1-F1
#
_cell.length_a   1.000
_cell.length_b   1.000
_cell.length_c   1.000
_cell.angle_alpha   90.00
_cell.angle_beta   90.00
_cell.angle_gamma   90.00
#
_symmetry.space_group_name_H-M   'P 1'
#
loop_
_entity.id
_entity.type
_entity.pdbx_description
1 polymer ?
#
loop_
_entity_poly.entity_id
_entity_poly.type
_entity_poly.pdbx_seq_one_letter_code
_entity_poly.pdbx_strand_id
1 'polypeptide(L)'
;MERSLKSISSLSLNEINFSGFRLSNSWVGFFEKKDSFSYPLIDEAISLFEGFFGKEDEGVIVIAALSFNDEREDDKETIDNYQALYEEMKDKKLLLPMTEEFESYLYGDSCLPAFSLSLSKKSHDFRGLSRLMMCHAGVVGQVCFYINLDLNVAIYPHDDVGFGCIALNEEYKKCEEFLHYCAKNESFNVFIDSDNGLVKL
;
A
#
# COMPACT_ATOMS: atom_id res chain seq x y z
N MET A 1 12.28 -12.82 -24.69
CA MET A 1 11.56 -12.34 -23.50
C MET A 1 12.42 -12.36 -22.22
N GLU A 2 13.57 -13.04 -22.20
CA GLU A 2 14.50 -13.10 -21.04
C GLU A 2 15.48 -11.91 -20.88
N ARG A 3 15.42 -10.90 -21.76
CA ARG A 3 16.39 -9.78 -21.74
C ARG A 3 15.93 -8.55 -20.95
N SER A 4 14.72 -8.53 -20.39
CA SER A 4 14.20 -7.37 -19.63
C SER A 4 14.22 -7.54 -18.11
N LEU A 5 14.71 -8.67 -17.58
CA LEU A 5 14.76 -8.96 -16.14
C LEU A 5 16.16 -8.77 -15.53
N LYS A 6 17.16 -8.35 -16.33
CA LYS A 6 18.56 -8.23 -15.87
C LYS A 6 18.86 -7.04 -14.95
N SER A 7 17.87 -6.24 -14.54
CA SER A 7 18.07 -5.18 -13.52
C SER A 7 17.20 -5.33 -12.27
N ILE A 8 16.53 -6.47 -12.05
CA ILE A 8 15.81 -6.77 -10.81
C ILE A 8 16.59 -7.80 -9.97
N SER A 9 17.93 -7.77 -10.03
CA SER A 9 18.77 -8.74 -9.31
C SER A 9 18.96 -8.40 -7.82
N SER A 10 18.37 -7.32 -7.31
CA SER A 10 18.49 -6.89 -5.90
C SER A 10 17.17 -6.79 -5.14
N LEU A 11 16.01 -6.89 -5.79
CA LEU A 11 14.72 -6.86 -5.07
C LEU A 11 14.42 -8.25 -4.49
N SER A 12 14.81 -8.48 -3.24
CA SER A 12 14.39 -9.65 -2.48
C SER A 12 13.07 -9.34 -1.77
N LEU A 13 11.94 -9.75 -2.37
CA LEU A 13 10.62 -9.65 -1.73
C LEU A 13 10.47 -10.56 -0.50
N ASN A 14 11.47 -11.40 -0.19
CA ASN A 14 11.48 -12.26 0.98
C ASN A 14 11.47 -11.46 2.30
N GLU A 15 11.81 -10.17 2.25
CA GLU A 15 11.75 -9.27 3.41
C GLU A 15 10.32 -8.87 3.76
N ILE A 16 9.35 -9.06 2.85
CA ILE A 16 7.94 -8.72 3.04
C ILE A 16 7.13 -9.99 3.29
N ASN A 17 6.48 -10.06 4.45
CA ASN A 17 5.55 -11.12 4.79
C ASN A 17 4.15 -10.78 4.26
N PHE A 18 3.78 -11.33 3.10
CA PHE A 18 2.48 -11.08 2.47
C PHE A 18 1.26 -11.69 3.20
N SER A 19 1.48 -12.60 4.16
CA SER A 19 0.42 -13.14 5.02
C SER A 19 0.14 -12.28 6.26
N GLY A 20 0.99 -11.29 6.52
CA GLY A 20 0.81 -10.32 7.59
C GLY A 20 1.98 -9.35 7.61
N PHE A 21 1.78 -8.12 7.15
CA PHE A 21 2.88 -7.18 6.88
C PHE A 21 3.71 -6.84 8.12
N ARG A 22 3.08 -6.78 9.30
CA ARG A 22 3.76 -6.59 10.59
C ARG A 22 4.67 -7.76 11.00
N LEU A 23 4.47 -8.95 10.42
CA LEU A 23 5.33 -10.12 10.63
C LEU A 23 6.57 -10.10 9.73
N SER A 24 6.78 -9.02 8.95
CA SER A 24 8.02 -8.80 8.21
C SER A 24 9.13 -8.44 9.19
N ASN A 25 10.31 -9.06 9.04
CA ASN A 25 11.42 -8.88 9.99
C ASN A 25 11.86 -7.41 10.14
N SER A 26 11.73 -6.63 9.07
CA SER A 26 12.12 -5.22 9.01
C SER A 26 10.91 -4.28 8.95
N TRP A 27 9.78 -4.71 9.51
CA TRP A 27 8.63 -3.84 9.69
C TRP A 27 8.97 -2.73 10.69
N VAL A 28 8.75 -1.47 10.32
CA VAL A 28 9.22 -0.30 11.08
C VAL A 28 8.10 0.33 11.89
N GLY A 29 6.88 0.29 11.38
CA GLY A 29 5.76 1.00 11.99
C GLY A 29 4.75 1.46 10.96
N PHE A 30 3.83 2.31 11.42
CA PHE A 30 2.74 2.82 10.60
C PHE A 30 2.19 4.12 11.18
N PHE A 31 1.37 4.79 10.40
CA PHE A 31 0.44 5.79 10.91
C PHE A 31 -0.98 5.46 10.47
N GLU A 32 -1.94 5.88 11.29
CA GLU A 32 -3.36 5.69 11.07
C GLU A 32 -4.15 6.92 11.52
N LYS A 33 -5.34 7.12 10.97
CA LYS A 33 -6.22 8.23 11.39
C LYS A 33 -6.47 8.17 12.89
N LYS A 34 -6.47 9.34 13.52
CA LYS A 34 -6.73 9.49 14.95
C LYS A 34 -8.22 9.51 15.27
N ASP A 35 -9.00 10.20 14.44
CA ASP A 35 -10.43 10.42 14.62
C ASP A 35 -11.26 9.52 13.69
N SER A 36 -12.57 9.76 13.66
CA SER A 36 -13.49 9.07 12.76
C SER A 36 -13.12 9.27 11.29
N PHE A 37 -13.47 8.28 10.47
CA PHE A 37 -13.24 8.33 9.03
C PHE A 37 -13.83 9.59 8.39
N SER A 38 -13.10 10.16 7.44
CA SER A 38 -13.61 11.16 6.50
C SER A 38 -12.73 11.18 5.25
N TYR A 39 -13.31 11.45 4.09
CA TYR A 39 -12.55 11.55 2.83
C TYR A 39 -11.38 12.55 2.88
N PRO A 40 -11.48 13.72 3.53
CA PRO A 40 -10.34 14.61 3.68
C PRO A 40 -9.13 13.98 4.39
N LEU A 41 -9.33 13.03 5.30
CA LEU A 41 -8.21 12.31 5.94
C LEU A 41 -7.45 11.43 4.93
N ILE A 42 -8.14 10.88 3.93
CA ILE A 42 -7.49 10.13 2.85
C ILE A 42 -6.57 11.06 2.07
N ASP A 43 -7.09 12.23 1.66
CA ASP A 43 -6.29 13.21 0.92
C ASP A 43 -5.12 13.73 1.75
N GLU A 44 -5.30 13.88 3.07
CA GLU A 44 -4.22 14.27 3.98
C GLU A 44 -3.14 13.18 4.11
N ALA A 45 -3.53 11.90 4.24
CA ALA A 45 -2.59 10.79 4.25
C ALA A 45 -1.80 10.71 2.94
N ILE A 46 -2.47 10.87 1.79
CA ILE A 46 -1.80 10.90 0.48
C ILE A 46 -0.87 12.12 0.37
N SER A 47 -1.28 13.28 0.86
CA SER A 47 -0.46 14.49 0.85
C SER A 47 0.80 14.33 1.70
N LEU A 48 0.74 13.61 2.82
CA LEU A 48 1.92 13.27 3.62
C LEU A 48 2.87 12.36 2.85
N PHE A 49 2.34 11.32 2.19
CA PHE A 49 3.13 10.45 1.33
C PHE A 49 3.78 11.23 0.17
N GLU A 50 3.02 12.06 -0.55
CA GLU A 50 3.53 12.88 -1.65
C GLU A 50 4.55 13.93 -1.18
N GLY A 51 4.32 14.54 -0.02
CA GLY A 51 5.22 15.53 0.57
C GLY A 51 6.60 14.94 0.91
N PHE A 52 6.65 13.65 1.24
CA PHE A 52 7.90 12.96 1.58
C PHE A 52 8.55 12.26 0.37
N PHE A 53 7.79 11.50 -0.43
CA PHE A 53 8.31 10.68 -1.54
C PHE A 53 8.05 11.26 -2.94
N GLY A 54 7.11 12.20 -3.10
CA GLY A 54 6.50 12.58 -4.39
C GLY A 54 7.40 13.32 -5.38
N LYS A 55 8.70 13.43 -5.13
CA LYS A 55 9.67 14.02 -6.07
C LYS A 55 10.34 12.97 -6.97
N GLU A 56 10.19 11.68 -6.67
CA GLU A 56 10.98 10.61 -7.30
C GLU A 56 10.07 9.46 -7.75
N ASP A 57 9.81 9.38 -9.06
CA ASP A 57 9.29 8.16 -9.71
C ASP A 57 10.42 7.23 -10.18
N GLU A 58 11.67 7.72 -10.17
CA GLU A 58 12.84 6.90 -10.48
C GLU A 58 13.03 5.84 -9.40
N GLY A 59 13.29 4.59 -9.81
CA GLY A 59 13.42 3.47 -8.88
C GLY A 59 12.11 2.91 -8.31
N VAL A 60 10.95 3.48 -8.66
CA VAL A 60 9.64 3.05 -8.12
C VAL A 60 9.10 1.80 -8.81
N ILE A 61 8.66 0.85 -7.99
CA ILE A 61 7.88 -0.32 -8.39
C ILE A 61 6.63 -0.36 -7.52
N VAL A 62 5.47 -0.37 -8.15
CA VAL A 62 4.19 -0.62 -7.48
C VAL A 62 3.82 -2.08 -7.71
N ILE A 63 3.53 -2.80 -6.63
CA ILE A 63 3.04 -4.19 -6.67
C ILE A 63 1.64 -4.20 -6.09
N ALA A 64 0.68 -4.77 -6.81
CA ALA A 64 -0.68 -4.96 -6.33
C ALA A 64 -1.13 -6.40 -6.57
N ALA A 65 -1.84 -6.98 -5.61
CA ALA A 65 -2.66 -8.17 -5.80
C ALA A 65 -4.05 -7.84 -5.27
N LEU A 66 -4.75 -7.00 -6.03
CA LEU A 66 -6.05 -6.46 -5.68
C LEU A 66 -7.07 -6.89 -6.72
N SER A 67 -8.25 -7.23 -6.22
CA SER A 67 -9.41 -7.54 -7.05
C SER A 67 -10.52 -6.53 -6.79
N PHE A 68 -11.55 -6.59 -7.62
CA PHE A 68 -12.68 -5.70 -7.53
C PHE A 68 -13.99 -6.50 -7.51
N ASN A 69 -14.98 -5.98 -6.77
CA ASN A 69 -16.34 -6.50 -6.76
C ASN A 69 -17.31 -5.32 -6.80
N ASP A 70 -17.86 -5.06 -7.99
CA ASP A 70 -18.74 -3.92 -8.25
C ASP A 70 -20.04 -3.98 -7.42
N GLU A 71 -20.42 -5.14 -6.90
CA GLU A 71 -21.62 -5.33 -6.07
C GLU A 71 -21.36 -5.10 -4.57
N ARG A 72 -20.10 -4.97 -4.14
CA ARG A 72 -19.75 -4.78 -2.73
C ARG A 72 -19.86 -3.34 -2.24
N GLU A 73 -19.80 -2.37 -3.14
CA GLU A 73 -19.89 -0.97 -2.79
C GLU A 73 -21.28 -0.44 -3.13
N ASP A 74 -22.04 -0.08 -2.10
CA ASP A 74 -23.36 0.53 -2.21
C ASP A 74 -23.44 1.93 -1.57
N ASP A 75 -22.33 2.41 -0.96
CA ASP A 75 -22.22 3.75 -0.46
C ASP A 75 -22.13 4.74 -1.62
N LYS A 76 -23.20 5.53 -1.76
CA LYS A 76 -23.35 6.49 -2.84
C LYS A 76 -22.25 7.56 -2.80
N GLU A 77 -21.82 7.99 -1.61
CA GLU A 77 -20.80 9.02 -1.49
C GLU A 77 -19.43 8.50 -1.96
N THR A 78 -19.08 7.25 -1.61
CA THR A 78 -17.87 6.57 -2.11
C THR A 78 -17.88 6.47 -3.63
N ILE A 79 -19.01 5.99 -4.19
CA ILE A 79 -19.16 5.83 -5.64
C ILE A 79 -19.02 7.18 -6.34
N ASP A 80 -19.76 8.20 -5.90
CA ASP A 80 -19.74 9.53 -6.51
C ASP A 80 -18.33 10.15 -6.48
N ASN A 81 -17.57 9.92 -5.40
CA ASN A 81 -16.22 10.47 -5.24
C ASN A 81 -15.12 9.68 -5.97
N TYR A 82 -15.22 8.35 -6.07
CA TYR A 82 -14.11 7.49 -6.50
C TYR A 82 -14.37 6.61 -7.72
N GLN A 83 -15.57 6.59 -8.30
CA GLN A 83 -15.89 5.71 -9.44
C GLN A 83 -14.95 5.93 -10.63
N ALA A 84 -14.61 7.17 -10.96
CA ALA A 84 -13.68 7.45 -12.06
C ALA A 84 -12.28 6.86 -11.81
N LEU A 85 -11.78 6.95 -10.57
CA LEU A 85 -10.49 6.37 -10.18
C LEU A 85 -10.54 4.84 -10.17
N TYR A 86 -11.65 4.28 -9.70
CA TYR A 86 -11.88 2.83 -9.67
C TYR A 86 -11.85 2.23 -11.09
N GLU A 87 -12.58 2.83 -12.04
CA GLU A 87 -12.55 2.41 -13.43
C GLU A 87 -11.18 2.63 -14.09
N GLU A 88 -10.47 3.73 -13.77
CA GLU A 88 -9.09 3.95 -14.24
C GLU A 88 -8.15 2.82 -13.79
N MET A 89 -8.25 2.36 -12.54
CA MET A 89 -7.40 1.27 -12.03
C MET A 89 -7.76 -0.09 -12.63
N LYS A 90 -9.04 -0.32 -12.96
CA LYS A 90 -9.50 -1.50 -13.73
C LYS A 90 -8.93 -1.49 -15.15
N ASP A 91 -9.01 -0.36 -15.85
CA ASP A 91 -8.48 -0.21 -17.21
C ASP A 91 -6.97 -0.42 -17.27
N LYS A 92 -6.24 0.01 -16.24
CA LYS A 92 -4.80 -0.25 -16.07
C LYS A 92 -4.47 -1.68 -15.66
N LYS A 93 -5.48 -2.51 -15.37
CA LYS A 93 -5.34 -3.88 -14.83
C LYS A 93 -4.58 -3.91 -13.49
N LEU A 94 -4.72 -2.87 -12.69
CA LEU A 94 -4.19 -2.80 -11.32
C LEU A 94 -5.22 -3.28 -10.28
N LEU A 95 -6.50 -3.24 -10.65
CA LEU A 95 -7.58 -3.99 -10.02
C LEU A 95 -8.04 -5.08 -10.99
N LEU A 96 -7.93 -6.34 -10.57
CA LEU A 96 -8.31 -7.49 -11.39
C LEU A 96 -9.75 -7.94 -11.07
N PRO A 97 -10.46 -8.59 -12.02
CA PRO A 97 -11.74 -9.20 -11.71
C PRO A 97 -11.61 -10.20 -10.56
N MET A 98 -12.63 -10.29 -9.72
CA MET A 98 -12.71 -11.35 -8.70
C MET A 98 -12.68 -12.73 -9.35
N THR A 99 -11.83 -13.62 -8.86
CA THR A 99 -11.71 -15.03 -9.30
C THR A 99 -11.72 -15.98 -8.09
N GLU A 100 -11.82 -17.29 -8.34
CA GLU A 100 -11.73 -18.31 -7.27
C GLU A 100 -10.40 -18.20 -6.51
N GLU A 101 -9.29 -17.86 -7.17
CA GLU A 101 -7.99 -17.69 -6.50
C GLU A 101 -7.99 -16.51 -5.52
N PHE A 102 -8.63 -15.39 -5.89
CA PHE A 102 -8.82 -14.27 -4.97
C PHE A 102 -9.74 -14.65 -3.82
N GLU A 103 -10.82 -15.39 -4.08
CA GLU A 103 -11.74 -15.86 -3.04
C GLU A 103 -11.05 -16.79 -2.03
N SER A 104 -10.35 -17.82 -2.51
CA SER A 104 -9.59 -18.75 -1.66
C SER A 104 -8.49 -18.05 -0.86
N TYR A 105 -7.84 -17.03 -1.42
CA TYR A 105 -6.87 -16.23 -0.67
C TYR A 105 -7.51 -15.43 0.47
N LEU A 106 -8.66 -14.81 0.25
CA LEU A 106 -9.36 -14.06 1.30
C LEU A 106 -9.82 -14.96 2.45
N TYR A 107 -10.20 -16.19 2.16
CA TYR A 107 -10.55 -17.20 3.17
C TYR A 107 -9.32 -17.84 3.84
N GLY A 108 -8.11 -17.56 3.35
CA GLY A 108 -6.87 -18.13 3.87
C GLY A 108 -6.64 -19.59 3.45
N ASP A 109 -7.39 -20.08 2.47
CA ASP A 109 -7.30 -21.47 1.97
C ASP A 109 -6.05 -21.68 1.12
N SER A 110 -5.60 -20.65 0.40
CA SER A 110 -4.43 -20.73 -0.48
C SER A 110 -3.72 -19.39 -0.66
N CYS A 111 -2.42 -19.43 -0.99
CA CYS A 111 -1.70 -18.22 -1.43
C CYS A 111 -2.15 -17.78 -2.83
N LEU A 112 -2.12 -16.48 -3.10
CA LEU A 112 -2.31 -15.96 -4.47
C LEU A 112 -1.17 -16.43 -5.39
N PRO A 113 -1.48 -16.92 -6.59
CA PRO A 113 -0.47 -17.26 -7.57
C PRO A 113 0.19 -15.98 -8.13
N ALA A 114 1.42 -16.09 -8.60
CA ALA A 114 2.19 -14.94 -9.08
C ALA A 114 1.53 -14.21 -10.28
N PHE A 115 0.67 -14.87 -11.05
CA PHE A 115 -0.06 -14.24 -12.15
C PHE A 115 -1.16 -13.29 -11.69
N SER A 116 -1.56 -13.34 -10.41
CA SER A 116 -2.50 -12.40 -9.80
C SER A 116 -1.83 -11.08 -9.39
N LEU A 117 -0.52 -10.93 -9.64
CA LEU A 117 0.23 -9.71 -9.37
C LEU A 117 0.16 -8.75 -10.57
N SER A 118 -0.20 -7.51 -10.27
CA SER A 118 -0.13 -6.39 -11.17
C SER A 118 1.05 -5.49 -10.78
N LEU A 119 1.72 -4.94 -11.80
CA LEU A 119 2.91 -4.11 -11.63
C LEU A 119 2.72 -2.75 -12.30
N SER A 120 3.11 -1.68 -11.61
CA SER A 120 3.29 -0.35 -12.20
C SER A 120 4.65 0.23 -11.82
N LYS A 121 5.09 1.25 -12.54
CA LYS A 121 6.31 2.04 -12.26
C LYS A 121 5.99 3.50 -11.96
N LYS A 122 4.75 3.78 -11.55
CA LYS A 122 4.25 5.15 -11.32
C LYS A 122 3.76 5.27 -9.90
N SER A 123 4.33 6.19 -9.12
CA SER A 123 3.85 6.47 -7.76
C SER A 123 2.38 6.91 -7.75
N HIS A 124 1.93 7.60 -8.80
CA HIS A 124 0.53 7.98 -8.98
C HIS A 124 -0.42 6.79 -8.91
N ASP A 125 -0.05 5.64 -9.47
CA ASP A 125 -0.90 4.45 -9.46
C ASP A 125 -1.02 3.87 -8.05
N PHE A 126 0.07 3.85 -7.28
CA PHE A 126 0.03 3.48 -5.86
C PHE A 126 -0.89 4.40 -5.07
N ARG A 127 -0.79 5.73 -5.26
CA ARG A 127 -1.66 6.70 -4.59
C ARG A 127 -3.13 6.52 -4.97
N GLY A 128 -3.40 6.18 -6.23
CA GLY A 128 -4.75 5.87 -6.70
C GLY A 128 -5.32 4.64 -5.98
N LEU A 129 -4.57 3.52 -5.98
CA LEU A 129 -4.97 2.30 -5.29
C LEU A 129 -5.14 2.52 -3.78
N SER A 130 -4.25 3.31 -3.18
CA SER A 130 -4.27 3.64 -1.75
C SER A 130 -5.57 4.37 -1.37
N ARG A 131 -5.99 5.35 -2.18
CA ARG A 131 -7.28 6.03 -1.98
C ARG A 131 -8.43 5.04 -1.97
N LEU A 132 -8.51 4.18 -2.98
CA LEU A 132 -9.58 3.19 -3.12
C LEU A 132 -9.61 2.17 -1.97
N MET A 133 -8.43 1.76 -1.50
CA MET A 133 -8.31 0.85 -0.36
C MET A 133 -8.77 1.52 0.95
N MET A 134 -8.38 2.77 1.19
CA MET A 134 -8.71 3.51 2.41
C MET A 134 -10.20 3.89 2.51
N CYS A 135 -10.92 4.03 1.39
CA CYS A 135 -12.37 4.23 1.38
C CYS A 135 -13.19 2.95 1.12
N HIS A 136 -12.55 1.79 1.03
CA HIS A 136 -13.20 0.51 0.75
C HIS A 136 -14.08 0.48 -0.52
N ALA A 137 -13.74 1.26 -1.55
CA ALA A 137 -14.52 1.47 -2.78
C ALA A 137 -14.62 0.22 -3.68
N GLY A 138 -15.21 -0.88 -3.18
CA GLY A 138 -15.36 -2.16 -3.89
C GLY A 138 -14.06 -2.95 -4.09
N VAL A 139 -12.94 -2.47 -3.52
CA VAL A 139 -11.63 -3.14 -3.59
C VAL A 139 -11.58 -4.33 -2.65
N VAL A 140 -11.04 -5.44 -3.14
CA VAL A 140 -10.93 -6.71 -2.43
C VAL A 140 -9.48 -7.19 -2.43
N GLY A 141 -8.92 -7.38 -1.24
CA GLY A 141 -7.53 -7.77 -1.03
C GLY A 141 -6.75 -6.71 -0.24
N GLN A 142 -5.50 -7.04 0.12
CA GLN A 142 -4.65 -6.22 0.99
C GLN A 142 -3.27 -5.90 0.40
N VAL A 143 -2.85 -6.61 -0.65
CA VAL A 143 -1.49 -6.49 -1.19
C VAL A 143 -1.43 -5.29 -2.12
N CYS A 144 -0.86 -4.18 -1.64
CA CYS A 144 -0.55 -2.99 -2.42
C CYS A 144 0.68 -2.31 -1.85
N PHE A 145 1.78 -2.30 -2.61
CA PHE A 145 3.05 -1.76 -2.15
C PHE A 145 3.60 -0.75 -3.14
N TYR A 146 4.03 0.39 -2.62
CA TYR A 146 5.05 1.24 -3.22
C TYR A 146 6.41 0.74 -2.75
N ILE A 147 7.28 0.39 -3.69
CA ILE A 147 8.64 -0.05 -3.41
C ILE A 147 9.59 0.92 -4.10
N ASN A 148 10.54 1.47 -3.34
CA ASN A 148 11.64 2.24 -3.88
C ASN A 148 12.95 1.63 -3.38
N LEU A 149 13.68 1.03 -4.32
CA LEU A 149 14.93 0.32 -4.05
C LEU A 149 16.08 1.27 -3.70
N ASP A 150 16.09 2.48 -4.25
CA ASP A 150 17.14 3.48 -3.99
C ASP A 150 16.99 4.06 -2.58
N LEU A 151 15.75 4.14 -2.08
CA LEU A 151 15.42 4.57 -0.73
C LEU A 151 15.37 3.42 0.29
N ASN A 152 15.46 2.17 -0.16
CA ASN A 152 15.28 0.96 0.66
C ASN A 152 13.96 0.94 1.45
N VAL A 153 12.84 1.30 0.80
CA VAL A 153 11.53 1.33 1.45
C VAL A 153 10.48 0.51 0.70
N ALA A 154 9.61 -0.13 1.46
CA ALA A 154 8.32 -0.65 1.01
C ALA A 154 7.20 -0.02 1.87
N ILE A 155 6.27 0.66 1.22
CA ILE A 155 5.16 1.39 1.85
C ILE A 155 3.84 0.77 1.37
N TYR A 156 2.90 0.55 2.28
CA TYR A 156 1.60 -0.05 1.96
C TYR A 156 0.46 0.71 2.66
N PRO A 157 -0.75 0.79 2.07
CA PRO A 157 -1.92 1.33 2.77
C PRO A 157 -2.18 0.51 4.03
N HIS A 158 -2.23 1.15 5.18
CA HIS A 158 -2.54 0.48 6.44
C HIS A 158 -4.02 0.06 6.47
N ASP A 159 -4.43 -0.78 7.43
CA ASP A 159 -5.79 -1.33 7.54
C ASP A 159 -6.92 -0.28 7.67
N ASP A 160 -6.56 1.00 7.84
CA ASP A 160 -7.44 2.15 7.92
C ASP A 160 -6.85 3.28 7.04
N VAL A 161 -7.15 4.55 7.34
CA VAL A 161 -6.54 5.68 6.64
C VAL A 161 -5.12 5.93 7.14
N GLY A 162 -4.12 5.56 6.33
CA GLY A 162 -2.71 5.82 6.59
C GLY A 162 -1.78 4.81 5.91
N PHE A 163 -0.50 4.80 6.27
CA PHE A 163 0.48 3.92 5.65
C PHE A 163 1.33 3.17 6.68
N GLY A 164 1.63 1.91 6.37
CA GLY A 164 2.66 1.13 7.03
C GLY A 164 3.97 1.12 6.26
N CYS A 165 5.06 0.87 6.98
CA CYS A 165 6.43 0.97 6.48
C CYS A 165 7.23 -0.30 6.78
N ILE A 166 7.92 -0.81 5.76
CA ILE A 166 8.88 -1.90 5.88
C ILE A 166 10.20 -1.39 5.29
N ALA A 167 11.27 -1.50 6.07
CA ALA A 167 12.61 -1.21 5.61
C ALA A 167 13.13 -2.39 4.76
N LEU A 168 13.83 -2.07 3.68
CA LEU A 168 14.48 -3.05 2.83
C LEU A 168 15.97 -3.10 3.14
N ASN A 169 16.61 -4.25 2.93
CA ASN A 169 18.04 -4.45 3.16
C ASN A 169 18.51 -4.04 4.59
N GLU A 170 17.62 -4.11 5.59
CA GLU A 170 17.87 -3.67 6.97
C GLU A 170 18.21 -2.16 7.11
N GLU A 171 17.83 -1.32 6.15
CA GLU A 171 18.08 0.13 6.13
C GLU A 171 16.87 0.94 6.65
N TYR A 172 16.72 1.04 7.97
CA TYR A 172 15.54 1.59 8.65
C TYR A 172 15.34 3.11 8.51
N LYS A 173 16.43 3.84 8.27
CA LYS A 173 16.49 5.30 8.39
C LYS A 173 15.39 6.03 7.62
N LYS A 174 15.10 5.61 6.38
CA LYS A 174 14.12 6.30 5.53
C LYS A 174 12.69 6.08 5.99
N CYS A 175 12.36 4.89 6.46
CA CYS A 175 11.06 4.60 7.06
C CYS A 175 10.86 5.39 8.36
N GLU A 176 11.86 5.44 9.23
CA GLU A 176 11.80 6.22 10.48
C GLU A 176 11.64 7.73 10.18
N GLU A 177 12.41 8.28 9.24
CA GLU A 177 12.28 9.68 8.81
C GLU A 177 10.87 9.99 8.30
N PHE A 178 10.26 9.07 7.54
CA PHE A 178 8.89 9.21 7.04
C PHE A 178 7.86 9.19 8.18
N LEU A 179 7.94 8.23 9.11
CA LEU A 179 7.03 8.17 10.25
C LEU A 179 7.16 9.41 11.15
N HIS A 180 8.38 9.87 11.43
CA HIS A 180 8.61 11.13 12.15
C HIS A 180 8.11 12.37 11.39
N TYR A 181 8.13 12.34 10.05
CA TYR A 181 7.51 13.38 9.24
C TYR A 181 5.99 13.38 9.40
N CYS A 182 5.35 12.21 9.34
CA CYS A 182 3.91 12.05 9.55
C CYS A 182 3.47 12.44 10.96
N ALA A 183 4.29 12.20 11.99
CA ALA A 183 3.97 12.51 13.39
C ALA A 183 3.79 14.02 13.68
N LYS A 184 4.19 14.88 12.74
CA LYS A 184 3.94 16.34 12.83
C LYS A 184 2.50 16.71 12.51
N ASN A 185 1.70 15.78 11.99
CA ASN A 185 0.32 15.98 11.65
C ASN A 185 -0.59 15.48 12.78
N GLU A 186 -1.40 16.36 13.34
CA GLU A 186 -2.24 16.04 14.52
C GLU A 186 -3.45 15.15 14.19
N SER A 187 -3.80 14.99 12.91
CA SER A 187 -4.90 14.13 12.42
C SER A 187 -4.57 12.64 12.50
N PHE A 188 -3.31 12.27 12.73
CA PHE A 188 -2.84 10.88 12.69
C PHE A 188 -2.15 10.47 13.98
N ASN A 189 -2.34 9.20 14.35
CA ASN A 189 -1.50 8.51 15.32
C ASN A 189 -0.36 7.85 14.57
N VAL A 190 0.86 7.97 15.07
CA VAL A 190 2.04 7.34 14.48
C VAL A 190 2.68 6.40 15.48
N PHE A 191 3.02 5.19 15.04
CA PHE A 191 3.62 4.16 15.85
C PHE A 191 4.88 3.61 15.18
N ILE A 192 5.95 3.46 15.96
CA ILE A 192 7.19 2.78 15.57
C ILE A 192 7.30 1.47 16.34
N ASP A 193 7.75 0.41 15.67
CA ASP A 193 8.11 -0.85 16.31
C ASP A 193 9.44 -0.73 17.04
N SER A 194 9.47 -1.16 18.29
CA SER A 194 10.67 -1.19 19.11
C SER A 194 10.79 -2.54 19.80
N ASP A 195 11.95 -2.81 20.41
CA ASP A 195 12.18 -4.04 21.18
C ASP A 195 11.13 -4.28 22.28
N ASN A 196 10.42 -3.23 22.74
CA ASN A 196 9.37 -3.29 23.76
C ASN A 196 7.94 -3.23 23.18
N GLY A 197 7.78 -3.41 21.88
CA GLY A 197 6.53 -3.28 21.15
C GLY A 197 6.32 -1.90 20.53
N LEU A 198 5.07 -1.56 20.22
CA LEU A 198 4.71 -0.31 19.53
C LEU A 198 4.86 0.89 20.46
N VAL A 199 5.63 1.87 20.01
CA VAL A 199 5.80 3.17 20.66
C VAL A 199 5.10 4.23 19.82
N LYS A 200 4.19 4.97 20.44
CA LYS A 200 3.54 6.11 19.81
C LYS A 200 4.49 7.33 19.80
N LEU A 201 4.60 7.99 18.65
CA LEU A 201 5.36 9.25 18.49
C LEU A 201 4.56 10.48 18.91
#